data_AF-A0A4R2TLY2-F1
#
_entry.id   AF-A0A4R2TLY2-F1
#
_cell.length_a   1.000
_cell.length_b   1.000
_cell.length_c   1.000
_cell.angle_alpha   90.00
_cell.angle_beta   90.00
_cell.angle_gamma   90.00
#
_symmetry.space_group_name_H-M   'P 1'
#
loop_
_entity.id
_entity.type
_entity.pdbx_description
1 polymer ?
#
loop_
_entity_poly.entity_id
_entity_poly.type
_entity_poly.pdbx_seq_one_letter_code
_entity_poly.pdbx_strand_id
1 'polypeptide(L)'
;MIKKCISGIQKTELRHVRNKSLADMIKNPYPFYLDPIPNLYFQRDPFASIGNGVTLNVMSSATTNRETLFSKYLFDFHPRFIDVARWYNRDKSHPIEGGDI
;
A
#
# COMPACT_ATOMS: atom_id res chain seq x y z
N MET A 1 10.40 -9.07 -5.74
CA MET A 1 9.59 -8.92 -4.52
C MET A 1 8.57 -7.78 -4.65
N ILE A 2 8.98 -6.50 -4.69
CA ILE A 2 8.07 -5.34 -4.74
C ILE A 2 7.00 -5.44 -5.85
N LYS A 3 7.39 -5.73 -7.09
CA LYS A 3 6.45 -5.91 -8.21
C LYS A 3 5.34 -6.93 -7.93
N LYS A 4 5.64 -7.99 -7.17
CA LYS A 4 4.66 -9.02 -6.83
C LYS A 4 3.65 -8.53 -5.77
N CYS A 5 4.11 -7.74 -4.80
CA CYS A 5 3.23 -7.07 -3.85
C CYS A 5 2.25 -6.12 -4.55
N ILE A 6 2.71 -5.45 -5.61
CA ILE A 6 1.90 -4.52 -6.43
C ILE A 6 0.90 -5.30 -7.30
N SER A 7 1.34 -6.37 -7.98
CA SER A 7 0.47 -7.15 -8.86
C SER A 7 -0.55 -8.02 -8.13
N GLY A 8 -0.42 -8.18 -6.81
CA GLY A 8 -1.22 -9.11 -6.05
C GLY A 8 -0.86 -10.58 -6.32
N ILE A 9 -1.66 -11.48 -5.76
CA ILE A 9 -1.49 -12.94 -5.83
C ILE A 9 -2.86 -13.56 -6.14
N GLN A 10 -2.97 -14.23 -7.28
CA GLN A 10 -4.15 -15.04 -7.60
C GLN A 10 -4.10 -16.38 -6.88
N LYS A 11 -5.26 -16.94 -6.53
CA LYS A 11 -5.37 -18.26 -5.91
C LYS A 11 -4.80 -19.37 -6.79
N THR A 12 -4.89 -19.20 -8.10
CA THR A 12 -4.35 -20.14 -9.09
C THR A 12 -2.83 -20.27 -9.04
N GLU A 13 -2.12 -19.25 -8.56
CA GLU A 13 -0.66 -19.27 -8.40
C GLU A 13 -0.20 -20.15 -7.24
N LEU A 14 -1.10 -20.45 -6.28
CA LEU A 14 -0.81 -21.19 -5.05
C LEU A 14 -1.55 -22.52 -4.96
N ARG A 15 -1.97 -23.12 -6.09
CA ARG A 15 -2.74 -24.39 -6.12
C ARG A 15 -2.06 -25.55 -5.40
N HIS A 16 -0.74 -25.53 -5.25
CA HIS A 16 0.04 -26.58 -4.59
C HIS A 16 0.11 -26.42 -3.06
N VAL A 17 -0.35 -25.28 -2.53
CA VAL A 17 -0.34 -25.02 -1.09
C VAL A 17 -1.53 -25.73 -0.46
N ARG A 18 -1.25 -26.66 0.46
CA ARG A 18 -2.31 -27.32 1.25
C ARG A 18 -3.03 -26.29 2.14
N ASN A 19 -4.35 -26.38 2.17
CA ASN A 19 -5.18 -25.62 3.12
C ASN A 19 -4.74 -25.95 4.56
N LYS A 20 -4.41 -24.93 5.34
CA LYS A 20 -3.94 -25.08 6.73
C LYS A 20 -4.93 -24.55 7.76
N SER A 21 -5.89 -23.73 7.34
CA SER A 21 -6.87 -23.09 8.21
C SER A 21 -8.31 -23.33 7.74
N LEU A 22 -9.27 -23.14 8.65
CA LEU A 22 -10.70 -23.15 8.33
C LEU A 22 -11.05 -22.11 7.24
N ALA A 23 -10.39 -20.95 7.25
CA ALA A 23 -10.60 -19.91 6.25
C ALA A 23 -10.22 -20.39 4.84
N ASP A 24 -9.19 -21.24 4.70
CA ASP A 24 -8.79 -21.85 3.42
C ASP A 24 -9.79 -22.89 2.92
N MET A 25 -10.53 -23.53 3.85
CA MET A 25 -11.53 -24.54 3.52
C MET A 25 -12.86 -23.93 3.06
N ILE A 26 -13.12 -22.67 3.41
CA ILE A 26 -14.29 -21.94 2.91
C ILE A 26 -14.09 -21.71 1.40
N LYS A 27 -14.97 -22.31 0.60
CA LYS A 27 -14.99 -22.08 -0.85
C LYS A 27 -15.47 -20.67 -1.15
N ASN A 28 -14.54 -19.72 -1.19
CA ASN A 28 -14.79 -18.37 -1.67
C ASN A 28 -14.40 -18.29 -3.16
N PRO A 29 -15.34 -18.00 -4.09
CA PRO A 29 -15.06 -17.90 -5.52
C PRO A 29 -14.15 -16.73 -5.89
N TYR A 30 -13.91 -15.79 -4.97
CA TYR A 30 -13.03 -14.65 -5.20
C TYR A 30 -11.61 -15.10 -5.60
N PRO A 31 -11.02 -14.57 -6.69
CA PRO A 31 -9.85 -15.16 -7.32
C PRO A 31 -8.50 -14.75 -6.70
N PHE A 32 -8.46 -13.80 -5.78
CA PHE A 32 -7.20 -13.30 -5.19
C PHE A 32 -7.02 -13.72 -3.73
N TYR A 33 -5.76 -13.93 -3.34
CA TYR A 33 -5.30 -13.92 -1.94
C TYR A 33 -4.81 -12.54 -1.52
N LEU A 34 -4.25 -11.78 -2.46
CA LEU A 34 -3.80 -10.41 -2.28
C LEU A 34 -4.25 -9.62 -3.49
N ASP A 35 -5.07 -8.60 -3.29
CA ASP A 35 -5.58 -7.79 -4.40
C ASP A 35 -4.46 -6.96 -5.01
N PRO A 36 -4.45 -6.80 -6.35
CA PRO A 36 -3.54 -5.88 -7.02
C PRO A 36 -3.78 -4.44 -6.56
N ILE A 37 -2.77 -3.60 -6.77
CA ILE A 37 -2.82 -2.17 -6.47
C ILE A 37 -2.74 -1.42 -7.81
N PRO A 38 -3.85 -1.34 -8.57
CA PRO A 38 -3.83 -0.81 -9.93
C PRO A 38 -3.54 0.69 -9.98
N ASN A 39 -3.92 1.44 -8.94
CA ASN A 39 -3.77 2.89 -8.88
C ASN A 39 -2.34 3.35 -8.61
N LEU A 40 -1.39 2.43 -8.38
CA LEU A 40 -0.02 2.79 -8.03
C LEU A 40 0.73 3.59 -9.12
N TYR A 41 0.22 3.72 -10.35
CA TYR A 41 0.82 4.65 -11.30
C TYR A 41 0.48 6.12 -10.98
N PHE A 42 -0.56 6.38 -10.18
CA PHE A 42 -0.93 7.70 -9.66
C PHE A 42 -0.15 8.02 -8.38
N GLN A 43 1.13 8.34 -8.54
CA GLN A 43 2.02 8.63 -7.42
C GLN A 43 1.75 9.99 -6.72
N ARG A 44 0.75 10.76 -7.17
CA ARG A 44 0.38 12.03 -6.56
C ARG A 44 -0.23 11.84 -5.17
N ASP A 45 -1.04 10.81 -4.98
CA ASP A 45 -1.93 10.73 -3.83
C ASP A 45 -1.36 10.06 -2.57
N PRO A 46 -0.52 9.00 -2.65
CA PRO A 46 -0.03 8.31 -1.46
C PRO A 46 0.91 9.14 -0.56
N PHE A 47 1.55 10.17 -1.12
CA PHE A 47 2.35 11.13 -0.39
C PHE A 47 2.48 12.44 -1.17
N ALA A 48 2.65 13.57 -0.49
CA ALA A 48 2.93 14.85 -1.14
C ALA A 48 4.14 15.55 -0.51
N SER A 49 5.00 16.11 -1.36
CA SER A 49 6.14 16.92 -0.92
C SER A 49 5.68 18.35 -0.67
N ILE A 50 5.91 18.87 0.54
CA ILE A 50 5.66 20.27 0.91
C ILE A 50 6.95 20.87 1.46
N GLY A 51 7.57 21.77 0.69
CA GLY A 51 8.87 22.34 1.02
C GLY A 51 9.92 21.24 1.23
N ASN A 52 10.55 21.24 2.41
CA ASN A 52 11.61 20.29 2.78
C ASN A 52 11.10 19.02 3.47
N GLY A 53 9.79 18.78 3.46
CA GLY A 53 9.18 17.61 4.09
C GLY A 53 8.10 16.97 3.25
N VAL A 54 7.52 15.91 3.78
CA VAL A 54 6.51 15.09 3.11
C VAL A 54 5.31 14.82 4.02
N THR A 55 4.13 14.71 3.42
CA THR A 55 2.97 14.07 4.06
C THR A 55 2.91 12.62 3.62
N LEU A 56 2.99 11.69 4.58
CA LEU A 56 2.57 10.31 4.32
C LEU A 56 1.07 10.25 4.56
N ASN A 57 0.32 10.19 3.47
CA ASN A 57 -1.12 10.42 3.47
C ASN A 57 -1.90 9.26 4.10
N VAL A 58 -3.10 9.55 4.56
CA VAL A 58 -4.11 8.54 4.95
C VAL A 58 -5.17 8.58 3.87
N MET A 59 -5.23 7.53 3.05
CA MET A 59 -6.17 7.49 1.94
C MET A 59 -7.59 7.27 2.44
N SER A 60 -8.58 7.80 1.73
CA SER A 60 -10.00 7.66 2.07
C SER A 60 -10.49 6.20 2.04
N SER A 61 -9.95 5.39 1.12
CA SER A 61 -10.29 3.97 0.96
C SER A 61 -9.23 3.06 1.55
N ALA A 62 -9.66 1.98 2.21
CA ALA A 62 -8.76 0.94 2.72
C ALA A 62 -7.94 0.27 1.59
N THR A 63 -8.49 0.19 0.37
CA THR A 63 -7.82 -0.40 -0.79
C THR A 63 -6.63 0.45 -1.23
N THR A 64 -6.82 1.76 -1.40
CA THR A 64 -5.75 2.69 -1.83
C THR A 64 -4.80 3.01 -0.69
N ASN A 65 -5.24 2.95 0.58
CA ASN A 65 -4.36 3.17 1.73
C ASN A 65 -3.23 2.12 1.88
N ARG A 66 -3.29 1.03 1.10
CA ARG A 66 -2.19 0.07 0.97
C ARG A 66 -0.99 0.64 0.21
N GLU A 67 -1.21 1.61 -0.68
CA GLU A 67 -0.16 2.26 -1.49
C GLU A 67 0.85 3.00 -0.62
N THR A 68 0.35 3.66 0.43
CA THR A 68 1.15 4.47 1.37
C THR A 68 2.19 3.66 2.13
N LEU A 69 2.08 2.32 2.11
CA LEU A 69 3.09 1.41 2.66
C LEU A 69 4.41 1.52 1.89
N PHE A 70 4.38 1.66 0.55
CA PHE A 70 5.61 1.81 -0.24
C PHE A 70 6.31 3.13 0.10
N SER A 71 5.54 4.21 0.17
CA SER A 71 6.03 5.53 0.57
C SER A 71 6.62 5.50 1.98
N LYS A 72 5.96 4.82 2.94
CA LYS A 72 6.49 4.64 4.30
C LYS A 72 7.88 4.01 4.27
N TYR A 73 8.05 2.88 3.57
CA TYR A 73 9.36 2.21 3.50
C TYR A 73 10.41 3.06 2.76
N LEU A 74 10.00 3.83 1.75
CA LEU A 74 10.88 4.76 1.06
C LEU A 74 11.44 5.81 2.03
N PHE A 75 10.58 6.50 2.78
CA PHE A 75 10.98 7.56 3.70
C PHE A 75 11.51 7.05 5.05
N ASP A 76 11.31 5.78 5.41
CA ASP A 76 11.89 5.18 6.62
C ASP A 76 13.31 4.63 6.39
N PHE A 77 13.61 4.13 5.18
CA PHE A 77 14.81 3.29 4.98
C PHE A 77 15.69 3.68 3.79
N HIS A 78 15.19 4.45 2.82
CA HIS A 78 16.00 4.78 1.66
C HIS A 78 17.06 5.83 2.03
N PRO A 79 18.37 5.61 1.76
CA PRO A 79 19.44 6.52 2.21
C PRO A 79 19.28 7.97 1.77
N ARG A 80 18.64 8.21 0.62
CA ARG A 80 18.36 9.56 0.11
C ARG A 80 17.26 10.30 0.89
N PHE A 81 16.33 9.58 1.53
CA PHE A 81 15.06 10.13 1.99
C PHE A 81 14.83 9.97 3.50
N ILE A 82 15.74 9.32 4.21
CA ILE A 82 15.58 8.99 5.63
C ILE A 82 15.48 10.23 6.54
N ASP A 83 16.12 11.33 6.16
CA ASP A 83 16.15 12.58 6.94
C ASP A 83 15.04 13.58 6.51
N VAL A 84 14.14 13.18 5.62
CA VAL A 84 13.04 14.06 5.17
C VAL A 84 12.01 14.23 6.29
N ALA A 85 11.73 15.48 6.65
CA ALA A 85 10.75 15.82 7.68
C ALA A 85 9.34 15.30 7.32
N ARG A 86 8.57 14.90 8.33
CA ARG A 86 7.17 14.45 8.16
C ARG A 86 6.18 15.46 8.72
N TRP A 87 5.34 15.99 7.85
CA TRP A 87 4.24 16.88 8.23
C TRP A 87 2.98 16.11 8.59
N TYR A 88 2.80 14.95 7.97
CA TYR A 88 1.69 14.03 8.22
C TYR A 88 2.15 12.58 8.10
N ASN A 89 1.40 11.67 8.70
CA ASN A 89 1.78 10.26 8.71
C ASN A 89 0.58 9.32 8.55
N ARG A 90 0.83 8.14 7.99
CA ARG A 90 -0.22 7.17 7.64
C ARG A 90 -0.86 6.44 8.83
N ASP A 91 -0.35 6.70 10.04
CA ASP A 91 -0.88 6.20 11.31
C ASP A 91 -1.91 7.16 11.94
N LYS A 92 -2.19 8.29 11.28
CA LYS A 92 -3.23 9.24 11.69
C LYS A 92 -4.62 8.74 11.26
N SER A 93 -5.64 9.36 11.83
CA SER A 93 -7.04 8.95 11.65
C SER A 93 -7.80 9.71 10.56
N HIS A 94 -7.33 10.89 10.16
CA HIS A 94 -8.08 11.77 9.26
C HIS A 94 -7.54 11.65 7.82
N PRO A 95 -8.40 11.36 6.84
CA PRO A 95 -7.96 11.25 5.45
C PRO A 95 -7.49 12.60 4.88
N ILE A 96 -6.44 12.54 4.07
CA ILE A 96 -5.96 13.60 3.18
C ILE A 96 -5.23 12.93 2.03
N GLU A 97 -5.54 13.31 0.80
CA GLU A 97 -4.91 12.76 -0.40
C GLU A 97 -4.10 13.83 -1.11
N GLY A 98 -3.05 13.43 -1.83
CA GLY A 98 -2.12 14.38 -2.44
C GLY A 98 -2.70 15.22 -3.57
N GLY A 99 -3.85 14.83 -4.14
CA GLY A 99 -4.63 15.66 -5.05
C GLY A 99 -5.25 16.91 -4.42
N ASP A 100 -5.41 16.95 -3.09
CA ASP A 100 -5.97 18.08 -2.33
C ASP A 100 -4.88 19.02 -1.74
N ILE A 101 -3.60 18.67 -1.94
CA ILE A 101 -2.43 19.36 -1.39
C ILE A 101 -1.77 20.26 -2.44
#